data_AF-A0A6N8KST5-F1
#
_entry.id   AF-A0A6N8KST5-F1
#
_cell.length_a   1.000
_cell.length_b   1.000
_cell.length_c   1.000
_cell.angle_alpha   90.00
_cell.angle_beta   90.00
_cell.angle_gamma   90.00
#
_symmetry.space_group_name_H-M   'P 1'
#
loop_
_entity.id
_entity.type
_entity.pdbx_description
1 polymer ?
#
loop_
_entity_poly.entity_id
_entity_poly.type
_entity_poly.pdbx_seq_one_letter_code
_entity_poly.pdbx_strand_id
1 'polypeptide(L)'
;MSHTKPLQQHLVEQFHHYSTHELVLLNNDIVQSNWGRNKSAFRSALLSTLAKRGIDLSAIISKEDGITLIQKVVVKLEANKLIPVC
;
A
#
# COMPACT_ATOMS: atom_id res chain seq x y z
N MET A 1 -18.62 -23.60 10.43
CA MET A 1 -18.80 -22.14 10.53
C MET A 1 -17.82 -21.50 9.56
N SER A 2 -18.27 -20.71 8.58
CA SER A 2 -17.37 -20.04 7.64
C SER A 2 -16.60 -18.95 8.36
N HIS A 3 -15.32 -19.20 8.69
CA HIS A 3 -14.41 -18.18 9.18
C HIS A 3 -13.99 -17.27 8.01
N THR A 4 -14.89 -16.42 7.52
CA THR A 4 -14.51 -15.40 6.54
C THR A 4 -13.69 -14.33 7.25
N LYS A 5 -12.35 -14.42 7.14
CA LYS A 5 -11.45 -13.35 7.59
C LYS A 5 -11.79 -12.06 6.85
N PRO A 6 -11.70 -10.88 7.50
CA PRO A 6 -11.82 -9.60 6.81
C PRO A 6 -10.82 -9.54 5.63
N LEU A 7 -11.27 -9.07 4.46
CA LEU A 7 -10.45 -9.01 3.24
C LEU A 7 -9.10 -8.34 3.50
N GLN A 8 -9.07 -7.24 4.24
CA GLN A 8 -7.84 -6.53 4.57
C GLN A 8 -6.85 -7.39 5.35
N GLN A 9 -7.32 -8.17 6.33
CA GLN A 9 -6.48 -9.07 7.11
C GLN A 9 -5.90 -10.17 6.22
N HIS A 10 -6.74 -10.77 5.38
CA HIS A 10 -6.29 -11.78 4.43
C HIS A 10 -5.22 -11.23 3.47
N LEU A 11 -5.40 -10.02 2.93
CA LEU A 11 -4.44 -9.38 2.04
C LEU A 11 -3.10 -9.08 2.72
N VAL A 12 -3.11 -8.59 3.97
CA VAL A 12 -1.88 -8.37 4.72
C VAL A 12 -1.13 -9.69 4.95
N GLU A 13 -1.83 -10.77 5.30
CA GLU A 13 -1.23 -12.10 5.43
C GLU A 13 -0.58 -12.56 4.12
N GLN A 14 -1.24 -12.35 2.97
CA GLN A 14 -0.66 -12.69 1.67
C GLN A 14 0.56 -11.83 1.33
N PHE A 15 0.51 -10.52 1.59
CA PHE A 15 1.60 -9.58 1.32
C PHE A 15 2.84 -9.82 2.17
N HIS A 16 2.74 -10.54 3.29
CA HIS A 16 3.92 -10.97 4.05
C HIS A 16 4.88 -11.83 3.23
N HIS A 17 4.39 -12.58 2.24
CA HIS A 17 5.21 -13.44 1.37
C HIS A 17 5.91 -12.71 0.21
N TYR A 18 5.54 -11.44 -0.04
CA TYR A 18 6.12 -10.64 -1.12
C TYR A 18 7.34 -9.86 -0.62
N SER A 19 8.35 -9.66 -1.46
CA SER A 19 9.44 -8.73 -1.18
C SER A 19 8.95 -7.27 -1.17
N THR A 20 9.71 -6.37 -0.53
CA THR A 20 9.39 -4.94 -0.54
C THR A 20 9.36 -4.37 -1.96
N HIS A 21 10.24 -4.85 -2.84
CA HIS A 21 10.28 -4.43 -4.24
C HIS A 21 9.01 -4.83 -5.00
N GLU A 22 8.57 -6.08 -4.85
CA GLU A 22 7.32 -6.55 -5.48
C GLU A 22 6.10 -5.77 -4.98
N LEU A 23 6.05 -5.45 -3.69
CA LEU A 23 4.98 -4.59 -3.14
C LEU A 23 5.01 -3.18 -3.74
N VAL A 24 6.19 -2.62 -4.04
CA VAL A 24 6.28 -1.30 -4.72
C VAL A 24 5.77 -1.38 -6.16
N LEU A 25 6.17 -2.41 -6.91
CA LEU A 25 5.67 -2.66 -8.27
C LEU A 25 4.15 -2.81 -8.27
N LEU A 26 3.61 -3.57 -7.31
CA LEU A 26 2.18 -3.78 -7.17
C LEU A 26 1.41 -2.49 -6.82
N ASN A 27 1.96 -1.62 -5.95
CA ASN A 27 1.37 -0.30 -5.71
C ASN A 27 1.29 0.51 -7.00
N ASN A 28 2.36 0.51 -7.80
CA ASN A 28 2.42 1.30 -9.02
C ASN A 28 1.42 0.80 -10.06
N ASP A 29 1.30 -0.53 -10.20
CA ASP A 29 0.27 -1.13 -11.04
C ASP A 29 -1.16 -0.77 -10.54
N ILE A 30 -1.42 -0.80 -9.23
CA ILE A 30 -2.72 -0.35 -8.68
C ILE A 30 -3.01 1.13 -9.00
N VAL A 31 -1.97 1.98 -9.02
CA VAL A 31 -2.13 3.40 -9.35
C VAL A 31 -2.43 3.61 -10.83
N GLN A 32 -1.76 2.86 -11.71
CA GLN A 32 -1.81 3.02 -13.17
C GLN A 32 -2.95 2.23 -13.84
N SER A 33 -3.35 1.10 -13.26
CA SER A 33 -4.27 0.14 -13.88
C SER A 33 -5.67 0.15 -13.24
N ASN A 34 -6.65 -0.47 -13.93
CA ASN A 34 -8.02 -0.56 -13.45
C ASN A 34 -8.25 -1.81 -12.57
N TRP A 35 -7.89 -1.71 -11.29
CA TRP A 35 -8.07 -2.76 -10.27
C TRP A 35 -9.52 -2.89 -9.73
N GLY A 36 -10.49 -2.29 -10.41
CA GLY A 36 -11.91 -2.36 -10.05
C GLY A 36 -12.24 -1.74 -8.69
N ARG A 37 -13.35 -2.19 -8.09
CA ARG A 37 -13.97 -1.58 -6.91
C ARG A 37 -13.14 -1.74 -5.62
N ASN A 38 -12.30 -2.77 -5.53
CA ASN A 38 -11.55 -3.10 -4.32
C ASN A 38 -10.15 -2.47 -4.27
N LYS A 39 -9.74 -1.70 -5.29
CA LYS A 39 -8.39 -1.13 -5.41
C LYS A 39 -7.93 -0.39 -4.14
N SER A 40 -8.84 0.31 -3.45
CA SER A 40 -8.55 1.02 -2.21
C SER A 40 -8.18 0.06 -1.07
N ALA A 41 -8.92 -1.03 -0.90
CA ALA A 41 -8.62 -2.05 0.10
C ALA A 41 -7.26 -2.72 -0.15
N PHE A 42 -6.96 -3.07 -1.42
CA PHE A 42 -5.66 -3.63 -1.82
C PHE A 42 -4.51 -2.66 -1.52
N ARG A 43 -4.64 -1.41 -1.96
CA ARG A 43 -3.63 -0.38 -1.74
C ARG A 43 -3.42 -0.10 -0.25
N SER A 44 -4.48 -0.03 0.54
CA SER A 44 -4.39 0.17 1.99
C SER A 44 -3.69 -0.99 2.70
N ALA A 45 -3.98 -2.25 2.32
CA ALA A 45 -3.31 -3.42 2.90
C ALA A 45 -1.82 -3.47 2.51
N LEU A 46 -1.48 -3.09 1.28
CA LEU A 46 -0.11 -3.01 0.79
C LEU A 46 0.69 -1.94 1.54
N LEU A 47 0.17 -0.71 1.63
CA LEU A 47 0.82 0.37 2.37
C LEU A 47 0.95 0.03 3.86
N SER A 48 -0.06 -0.61 4.45
CA SER A 48 0.01 -1.09 5.84
C SER A 48 1.14 -2.12 6.03
N THR A 49 1.35 -3.00 5.04
CA THR A 49 2.43 -4.01 5.07
C THR A 49 3.79 -3.35 4.94
N LEU A 50 3.95 -2.36 4.05
CA LEU A 50 5.19 -1.60 3.92
C LEU A 50 5.52 -0.80 5.19
N ALA A 51 4.54 -0.13 5.79
CA ALA A 51 4.72 0.57 7.07
C ALA A 51 5.15 -0.38 8.20
N LYS A 52 4.54 -1.58 8.28
CA LYS A 52 4.93 -2.62 9.26
C LYS A 52 6.37 -3.13 9.06
N ARG A 53 6.92 -3.01 7.85
CA ARG A 53 8.32 -3.33 7.55
C ARG A 53 9.28 -2.17 7.84
N GLY A 54 8.78 -1.05 8.34
CA GLY A 54 9.57 0.14 8.63
C GLY A 54 9.86 1.00 7.41
N ILE A 55 9.16 0.82 6.29
CA ILE A 55 9.30 1.71 5.13
C ILE A 55 8.64 3.05 5.45
N ASP A 56 9.37 4.15 5.22
CA ASP A 56 8.86 5.50 5.40
C ASP A 56 7.87 5.85 4.25
N LEU A 57 6.63 6.16 4.63
CA LEU A 57 5.53 6.53 3.71
C LEU A 57 5.21 8.03 3.76
N SER A 58 5.95 8.83 4.55
CA SER A 58 5.65 10.25 4.81
C SER A 58 5.61 11.13 3.57
N ALA A 59 6.27 10.74 2.47
CA ALA A 59 6.23 11.50 1.22
C ALA A 59 4.92 11.33 0.44
N ILE A 60 4.10 10.32 0.77
CA ILE A 60 2.83 10.04 0.08
C ILE A 60 1.62 10.00 1.00
N ILE A 61 1.83 10.07 2.31
CA ILE A 61 0.77 10.13 3.32
C ILE A 61 0.88 11.46 4.07
N SER A 62 -0.15 12.30 3.96
CA SER A 62 -0.32 13.49 4.79
C SER A 62 -1.47 13.30 5.78
N LYS A 63 -1.35 13.95 6.95
CA LYS A 63 -2.41 14.01 7.96
C LYS A 63 -2.79 15.47 8.15
N GLU A 64 -4.02 15.83 7.80
CA GLU A 64 -4.57 17.18 7.94
C GLU A 64 -5.88 17.08 8.72
N ASP A 65 -5.96 17.75 9.87
CA ASP A 65 -7.19 17.86 10.68
C ASP A 65 -7.89 16.52 10.98
N GLY A 66 -7.11 15.48 11.32
CA GLY A 66 -7.61 14.14 11.61
C GLY A 66 -7.95 13.29 10.38
N ILE A 67 -7.82 13.86 9.18
CA ILE A 67 -7.99 13.17 7.89
C ILE A 67 -6.62 12.68 7.41
N THR A 68 -6.52 11.40 7.07
CA THR A 68 -5.33 10.84 6.42
C THR A 68 -5.54 10.85 4.91
N LEU A 69 -4.74 11.64 4.20
CA LEU A 69 -4.73 11.69 2.75
C LEU A 69 -3.57 10.84 2.22
N ILE A 70 -3.87 9.93 1.29
CA ILE A 70 -2.87 9.09 0.64
C ILE A 70 -2.81 9.48 -0.85
N GLN A 71 -1.72 10.12 -1.25
CA GLN A 71 -1.53 10.56 -2.63
C GLN A 71 -1.57 9.37 -3.58
N LYS A 72 -2.30 9.48 -4.71
CA LYS A 72 -2.39 8.42 -5.72
C LYS A 72 -1.33 8.62 -6.80
N VAL A 73 -0.08 8.33 -6.47
CA VAL A 73 1.09 8.52 -7.34
C VAL A 73 1.93 7.25 -7.45
N VAL A 74 2.62 7.10 -8.58
CA VAL A 74 3.67 6.08 -8.77
C VAL A 74 4.82 6.41 -7.82
N VAL A 75 5.44 5.40 -7.24
CA VAL A 75 6.52 5.56 -6.27
C VAL A 75 7.71 4.67 -6.59
N LYS A 76 8.87 5.06 -6.08
CA LYS A 76 10.07 4.23 -6.02
C LYS A 76 10.52 4.07 -4.56
N LEU A 77 11.21 2.98 -4.27
CA LEU A 77 11.86 2.78 -2.98
C LEU A 77 13.27 3.38 -3.04
N GLU A 78 13.56 4.31 -2.15
CA GLU A 78 14.87 4.96 -2.04
C GLU A 78 15.20 5.15 -0.57
N ALA A 79 16.37 4.67 -0.12
CA ALA A 79 16.82 4.78 1.27
C ALA A 79 15.73 4.41 2.31
N ASN A 80 15.04 3.28 2.11
CA ASN A 80 13.96 2.79 2.97
C ASN A 80 12.72 3.70 3.04
N LYS A 81 12.51 4.54 2.02
CA LYS A 81 11.40 5.48 1.89
C LYS A 81 10.72 5.34 0.54
N LEU A 82 9.38 5.44 0.50
CA LEU A 82 8.66 5.58 -0.77
C LEU A 82 8.65 7.04 -1.18
N ILE A 83 9.17 7.32 -2.37
CA ILE A 83 9.22 8.66 -2.97
C ILE A 83 8.36 8.67 -4.23
N PRO A 84 7.49 9.68 -4.44
CA PRO A 84 6.80 9.89 -5.71
C PRO A 84 7.78 9.91 -6.90
N VAL A 85 7.41 9.22 -7.97
CA VAL A 85 8.04 9.37 -9.29
C VAL A 85 7.20 10.38 -10.05
N CYS A 86 7.69 11.62 -10.10
CA CYS A 86 7.08 12.71 -10.85
C CYS A 86 7.21 12.48 -12.36
#